data_AF-A0AA41SD70-F1
#
_entry.id   AF-A0AA41SD70-F1
#
_cell.length_a   1.000
_cell.length_b   1.000
_cell.length_c   1.000
_cell.angle_alpha   90.00
_cell.angle_beta   90.00
_cell.angle_gamma   90.00
#
_symmetry.space_group_name_H-M   'P 1'
#
loop_
_entity.id
_entity.type
_entity.pdbx_description
1 polymer ?
#
loop_
_entity_poly.entity_id
_entity_poly.type
_entity_poly.pdbx_seq_one_letter_code
_entity_poly.pdbx_strand_id
1 'polypeptide(L)'
;MAQAIASVSGLSSFSQGSNRLNVASNSRTNRTRSAGFSVRSEKKSVEVESTAQSSRRALLGVLAAGLTAGSLVKNVLAEARPIVVGPPPPPSGGLPGTLNSDEARDLDLPLKTRFYLQPKTPAEAAQRAKDSAQDILTVKTLIDKKAWPYVQNDLRSKAEYLRYDLKTIISAKPKDEKKSLKELSDKLFQNINSLDYAAKTKSTPEAEKYYAETVATLNEVLAKIG
;
A
#
# COMPACT_ATOMS: atom_id res chain seq x y z
N MET A 1 3.82 -73.37 -24.63
CA MET A 1 4.01 -72.10 -25.35
C MET A 1 4.60 -71.11 -24.35
N ALA A 2 5.92 -71.11 -24.20
CA ALA A 2 6.87 -70.29 -24.97
C ALA A 2 7.05 -68.91 -24.31
N GLN A 3 8.25 -68.74 -23.78
CA GLN A 3 8.81 -67.53 -23.18
C GLN A 3 9.01 -66.41 -24.22
N ALA A 4 9.08 -65.16 -23.77
CA ALA A 4 9.95 -64.15 -24.39
C ALA A 4 10.28 -62.99 -23.43
N ILE A 5 11.53 -63.05 -22.97
CA ILE A 5 12.42 -62.03 -22.44
C ILE A 5 12.49 -60.74 -23.29
N ALA A 6 12.72 -59.59 -22.65
CA ALA A 6 13.56 -58.51 -23.18
C ALA A 6 13.93 -57.52 -22.07
N SER A 7 15.15 -57.67 -21.54
CA SER A 7 15.87 -56.66 -20.78
C SER A 7 16.77 -55.89 -21.74
N VAL A 8 16.79 -54.56 -21.71
CA VAL A 8 17.95 -53.78 -22.17
C VAL A 8 18.24 -52.61 -21.22
N SER A 9 19.44 -52.71 -20.69
CA SER A 9 20.27 -51.77 -19.95
C SER A 9 20.42 -50.38 -20.58
N GLY A 10 20.37 -49.37 -19.71
CA GLY A 10 21.44 -48.39 -19.49
C GLY A 10 21.73 -47.35 -20.55
N LEU A 11 21.58 -46.07 -20.20
CA LEU A 11 22.56 -45.05 -20.56
C LEU A 11 22.57 -43.93 -19.50
N SER A 12 23.63 -43.93 -18.69
CA SER A 12 24.08 -42.78 -17.92
C SER A 12 24.60 -41.70 -18.87
N SER A 13 24.18 -40.46 -18.70
CA SER A 13 24.97 -39.31 -19.14
C SER A 13 24.88 -38.21 -18.09
N PHE A 14 26.00 -38.11 -17.37
CA PHE A 14 26.41 -36.96 -16.61
C PHE A 14 26.75 -35.84 -17.60
N SER A 15 26.23 -34.64 -17.38
CA SER A 15 26.78 -33.42 -17.93
C SER A 15 27.07 -32.47 -16.77
N GLN A 16 28.33 -32.45 -16.37
CA GLN A 16 28.96 -31.40 -15.59
C GLN A 16 29.06 -30.14 -16.43
N GLY A 17 28.75 -28.97 -15.86
CA GLY A 17 28.99 -27.71 -16.56
C GLY A 17 28.46 -26.45 -15.90
N SER A 18 29.01 -26.11 -14.73
CA SER A 18 29.41 -24.76 -14.29
C SER A 18 28.50 -23.55 -14.56
N ASN A 19 27.95 -23.03 -13.44
CA ASN A 19 27.88 -21.61 -13.05
C ASN A 19 28.29 -20.58 -14.11
N ARG A 20 27.36 -19.73 -14.57
CA ARG A 20 27.48 -18.25 -14.52
C ARG A 20 26.10 -17.58 -14.55
N LEU A 21 25.86 -16.78 -13.51
CA LEU A 21 24.82 -15.76 -13.42
C LEU A 21 24.96 -14.79 -14.60
N ASN A 22 23.89 -14.57 -15.36
CA ASN A 22 23.76 -13.37 -16.18
C ASN A 22 22.50 -12.62 -15.75
N VAL A 23 22.71 -11.74 -14.77
CA VAL A 23 21.78 -10.69 -14.38
C VAL A 23 21.61 -9.78 -15.59
N ALA A 24 20.38 -9.69 -16.10
CA ALA A 24 20.03 -8.73 -17.13
C ALA A 24 20.32 -7.31 -16.61
N SER A 25 21.21 -6.63 -17.34
CA SER A 25 21.65 -5.28 -17.04
C SER A 25 20.49 -4.29 -17.16
N ASN A 26 20.29 -3.49 -16.12
CA ASN A 26 19.38 -2.34 -16.14
C ASN A 26 19.83 -1.35 -17.22
N SER A 27 19.04 -1.20 -18.29
CA SER A 27 19.12 -0.03 -19.15
C SER A 27 18.57 1.18 -18.38
N ARG A 28 19.49 1.99 -17.84
CA ARG A 28 19.19 3.32 -17.31
C ARG A 28 18.64 4.19 -18.45
N THR A 29 17.34 4.44 -18.45
CA THR A 29 16.79 5.57 -19.19
C THR A 29 17.14 6.85 -18.44
N ASN A 30 17.93 7.71 -19.08
CA ASN A 30 18.29 9.03 -18.56
C ASN A 30 17.03 9.91 -18.60
N ARG A 31 16.26 9.96 -17.51
CA ARG A 31 15.29 11.03 -17.30
C ARG A 31 16.06 12.28 -16.93
N THR A 32 16.25 13.17 -17.90
CA THR A 32 16.61 14.56 -17.65
C THR A 32 15.61 15.15 -16.65
N ARG A 33 16.14 15.63 -15.53
CA ARG A 33 15.37 16.37 -14.52
C ARG A 33 14.80 17.60 -15.21
N SER A 34 13.48 17.73 -15.24
CA SER A 34 12.83 19.01 -15.52
C SER A 34 13.35 20.02 -14.50
N ALA A 35 14.23 20.90 -14.97
CA ALA A 35 14.76 22.00 -14.20
C ALA A 35 13.64 23.03 -13.99
N GLY A 36 13.55 23.51 -12.75
CA GLY A 36 12.92 24.76 -12.30
C GLY A 36 11.84 25.39 -13.17
N PHE A 37 10.61 25.39 -12.65
CA PHE A 37 9.64 26.43 -12.98
C PHE A 37 10.22 27.79 -12.55
N SER A 38 10.76 28.54 -13.51
CA SER A 38 11.31 29.88 -13.31
C SER A 38 10.36 30.89 -13.96
N VAL A 39 9.70 31.69 -13.12
CA VAL A 39 8.89 32.82 -13.57
C VAL A 39 9.84 33.98 -13.85
N ARG A 40 10.04 34.29 -15.14
CA ARG A 40 10.83 35.44 -15.59
C ARG A 40 9.95 36.68 -15.56
N SER A 41 10.12 37.56 -14.58
CA SER A 41 9.59 38.93 -14.65
C SER A 41 10.48 39.76 -15.56
N GLU A 42 9.99 40.15 -16.73
CA GLU A 42 10.68 41.06 -17.64
C GLU A 42 10.72 42.46 -17.02
N LYS A 43 11.86 42.83 -16.42
CA LYS A 43 12.21 44.23 -16.21
C LYS A 43 12.90 44.71 -17.49
N LYS A 44 12.15 45.37 -18.37
CA LYS A 44 12.70 46.09 -19.50
C LYS A 44 13.33 47.39 -19.00
N SER A 45 14.64 47.40 -18.87
CA SER A 45 15.45 48.62 -18.80
C SER A 45 15.41 49.30 -20.16
N VAL A 46 14.90 50.52 -20.20
CA VAL A 46 15.06 51.42 -21.35
C VAL A 46 16.24 52.33 -21.01
N GLU A 47 17.39 52.00 -21.59
CA GLU A 47 18.50 52.95 -21.74
C GLU A 47 18.20 53.83 -22.96
N VAL A 48 18.38 55.14 -22.78
CA VAL A 48 18.23 56.18 -23.79
C VAL A 48 19.62 56.65 -24.15
N GLU A 49 20.04 56.53 -25.40
CA GLU A 49 20.97 57.51 -25.97
C GLU A 49 20.81 57.72 -27.49
N SER A 50 20.68 59.01 -27.82
CA SER A 50 20.92 59.73 -29.08
C SER A 50 20.58 59.08 -30.43
N THR A 51 19.61 59.67 -31.14
CA THR A 51 19.87 60.46 -32.37
C THR A 51 18.62 61.24 -32.75
N ALA A 52 18.84 62.46 -33.25
CA ALA A 52 17.82 63.46 -33.52
C ALA A 52 16.96 63.09 -34.74
N GLN A 53 15.63 63.11 -34.59
CA GLN A 53 14.71 63.47 -35.67
C GLN A 53 13.30 63.83 -35.13
N SER A 54 12.98 65.13 -35.25
CA SER A 54 11.67 65.75 -35.49
C SER A 54 10.38 64.93 -35.22
N SER A 55 9.61 65.32 -34.20
CA SER A 55 8.26 65.93 -34.37
C SER A 55 7.33 65.76 -33.14
N ARG A 56 6.76 66.89 -32.71
CA ARG A 56 5.49 67.09 -31.95
C ARG A 56 5.25 66.48 -30.56
N ARG A 57 6.21 65.85 -29.88
CA ARG A 57 6.02 65.36 -28.49
C ARG A 57 6.97 65.94 -27.43
N ALA A 58 7.55 67.11 -27.70
CA ALA A 58 8.49 67.77 -26.79
C ALA A 58 7.85 68.84 -25.87
N LEU A 59 6.52 68.88 -25.76
CA LEU A 59 5.78 69.90 -24.99
C LEU A 59 4.98 69.31 -23.81
N LEU A 60 5.51 68.26 -23.18
CA LEU A 60 5.00 67.76 -21.89
C LEU A 60 6.15 67.61 -20.88
N GLY A 61 7.11 68.53 -20.92
CA GLY A 61 8.34 68.47 -20.13
C GLY A 61 8.61 69.66 -19.21
N VAL A 62 7.62 70.55 -18.96
CA VAL A 62 7.83 71.74 -18.11
C VAL A 62 6.59 72.01 -17.25
N LEU A 63 6.42 71.27 -16.15
CA LEU A 63 5.83 71.81 -14.91
C LEU A 63 6.08 70.86 -13.72
N ALA A 64 7.34 70.49 -13.50
CA ALA A 64 7.79 69.83 -12.28
C ALA A 64 8.27 70.88 -11.27
N ALA A 65 7.38 71.72 -10.74
CA ALA A 65 7.64 72.53 -9.54
C ALA A 65 6.37 73.32 -9.15
N GLY A 66 5.58 72.80 -8.23
CA GLY A 66 4.48 73.56 -7.65
C GLY A 66 3.23 72.72 -7.44
N LEU A 67 3.20 72.02 -6.30
CA LEU A 67 2.06 71.91 -5.38
C LEU A 67 2.42 70.85 -4.33
N THR A 68 3.23 71.26 -3.36
CA THR A 68 3.24 70.65 -2.03
C THR A 68 1.93 71.01 -1.35
N ALA A 69 0.87 70.25 -1.61
CA ALA A 69 -0.38 70.35 -0.87
C ALA A 69 -0.99 68.96 -0.71
N GLY A 70 -0.60 68.28 0.37
CA GLY A 70 -1.42 67.31 1.08
C GLY A 70 -2.00 66.16 0.26
N SER A 71 -1.18 65.25 -0.26
CA SER A 71 -1.61 63.86 -0.36
C SER A 71 -0.91 63.08 0.75
N LEU A 72 -1.67 62.82 1.82
CA LEU A 72 -1.44 61.68 2.68
C LEU A 72 -1.64 60.43 1.81
N VAL A 73 -0.68 60.13 0.93
CA VAL A 73 -0.51 58.76 0.45
C VAL A 73 0.01 58.03 1.68
N LYS A 74 -0.93 57.65 2.55
CA LYS A 74 -0.72 56.53 3.45
C LYS A 74 -0.10 55.48 2.55
N ASN A 75 1.15 55.12 2.81
CA ASN A 75 1.63 53.82 2.42
C ASN A 75 0.56 52.85 2.91
N VAL A 76 -0.36 52.45 2.02
CA VAL A 76 -1.17 51.27 2.21
C VAL A 76 -0.20 50.13 1.93
N LEU A 77 0.82 50.05 2.79
CA LEU A 77 1.42 48.80 3.15
C LEU A 77 0.25 48.07 3.78
N ALA A 78 -0.49 47.33 2.94
CA ALA A 78 -1.48 46.40 3.41
C ALA A 78 -0.70 45.41 4.28
N GLU A 79 -0.64 45.70 5.57
CA GLU A 79 -0.10 44.83 6.59
C GLU A 79 -0.79 43.49 6.37
N ALA A 80 -0.01 42.48 5.97
CA ALA A 80 -0.51 41.15 5.69
C ALA A 80 -1.07 40.60 7.00
N ARG A 81 -2.37 40.82 7.23
CA ARG A 81 -3.07 40.29 8.40
C ARG A 81 -2.97 38.78 8.30
N PRO A 82 -2.25 38.10 9.22
CA PRO A 82 -2.18 36.66 9.17
C PRO A 82 -3.60 36.13 9.37
N ILE A 83 -4.09 35.39 8.38
CA ILE A 83 -5.32 34.62 8.54
C ILE A 83 -5.01 33.59 9.62
N VAL A 84 -5.79 33.58 10.69
CA VAL A 84 -5.66 32.55 11.73
C VAL A 84 -6.13 31.24 11.12
N VAL A 85 -5.18 30.50 10.55
CA VAL A 85 -5.40 29.12 10.17
C VAL A 85 -5.41 28.33 11.47
N GLY A 86 -6.50 27.63 11.76
CA GLY A 86 -6.61 26.80 12.96
C GLY A 86 -5.47 25.78 13.03
N PRO A 87 -5.11 25.29 14.24
CA PRO A 87 -4.09 24.25 14.36
C PRO A 87 -4.50 23.02 13.54
N PRO A 88 -3.53 22.27 12.99
CA PRO A 88 -3.84 21.02 12.31
C PRO A 88 -4.57 20.06 13.28
N PRO A 89 -5.45 19.18 12.78
CA PRO A 89 -6.06 18.17 13.61
C PRO A 89 -4.97 17.33 14.29
N PRO A 90 -5.21 16.84 15.51
CA PRO A 90 -4.27 15.96 16.17
C PRO A 90 -3.98 14.74 15.27
N PRO A 91 -2.73 14.25 15.25
CA PRO A 91 -2.37 13.09 14.45
C PRO A 91 -3.28 11.90 14.79
N SER A 92 -3.88 11.30 13.76
CA SER A 92 -4.79 10.17 13.87
C SER A 92 -4.12 8.91 13.32
N GLY A 93 -4.23 7.80 14.06
CA GLY A 93 -3.67 6.49 13.76
C GLY A 93 -3.69 5.67 15.05
N GLY A 94 -4.31 4.49 15.06
CA GLY A 94 -4.62 3.73 16.29
C GLY A 94 -3.44 3.50 17.24
N LEU A 95 -3.73 3.54 18.56
CA LEU A 95 -2.77 3.69 19.69
C LEU A 95 -1.92 4.98 19.56
N PRO A 96 -1.18 5.47 20.59
CA PRO A 96 -0.82 6.89 20.66
C PRO A 96 0.12 7.35 19.53
N GLY A 97 -0.44 7.87 18.44
CA GLY A 97 0.26 8.62 17.38
C GLY A 97 0.33 7.95 16.00
N THR A 98 0.90 8.66 15.03
CA THR A 98 1.13 8.19 13.64
C THR A 98 2.30 7.20 13.51
N LEU A 99 3.11 7.06 14.57
CA LEU A 99 4.35 6.28 14.57
C LEU A 99 4.17 4.83 14.11
N ASN A 100 3.05 4.19 14.44
CA ASN A 100 2.76 2.81 14.01
C ASN A 100 2.61 2.67 12.49
N SER A 101 2.12 3.70 11.80
CA SER A 101 1.97 3.67 10.33
C SER A 101 3.30 3.95 9.62
N ASP A 102 4.19 4.70 10.28
CA ASP A 102 5.51 5.07 9.75
C ASP A 102 6.57 4.00 10.04
N GLU A 103 6.41 3.19 11.09
CA GLU A 103 7.34 2.13 11.51
C GLU A 103 7.60 1.10 10.40
N ALA A 104 6.58 0.74 9.62
CA ALA A 104 6.75 -0.20 8.53
C ALA A 104 7.57 0.36 7.34
N ARG A 105 7.76 1.69 7.29
CA ARG A 105 8.56 2.40 6.27
C ARG A 105 9.89 2.90 6.81
N ASP A 106 10.14 2.73 8.11
CA ASP A 106 11.40 3.10 8.75
C ASP A 106 12.56 2.31 8.12
N LEU A 107 13.67 2.97 7.79
CA LEU A 107 14.84 2.34 7.21
C LEU A 107 15.91 1.96 8.26
N ASP A 108 15.73 2.34 9.52
CA ASP A 108 16.70 2.14 10.58
C ASP A 108 16.46 0.85 11.38
N LEU A 109 15.19 0.45 11.56
CA LEU A 109 14.80 -0.78 12.27
C LEU A 109 15.13 -2.05 11.46
N PRO A 110 15.25 -3.27 12.02
CA PRO A 110 15.36 -4.47 11.18
C PRO A 110 14.07 -4.79 10.38
N LEU A 111 14.16 -5.35 9.17
CA LEU A 111 12.97 -5.68 8.34
C LEU A 111 11.91 -6.54 9.06
N LYS A 112 12.34 -7.38 10.02
CA LYS A 112 11.44 -8.24 10.80
C LYS A 112 10.60 -7.49 11.83
N THR A 113 10.98 -6.26 12.20
CA THR A 113 10.23 -5.43 13.14
C THR A 113 9.36 -4.38 12.43
N ARG A 114 9.72 -4.02 11.19
CA ARG A 114 8.96 -3.11 10.29
C ARG A 114 7.69 -3.75 9.70
N PHE A 115 6.92 -4.46 10.51
CA PHE A 115 5.76 -5.22 10.04
C PHE A 115 4.50 -4.35 10.02
N TYR A 116 3.84 -4.29 8.85
CA TYR A 116 2.52 -3.67 8.71
C TYR A 116 1.45 -4.41 9.53
N LEU A 117 1.65 -5.72 9.78
CA LEU A 117 0.86 -6.53 10.71
C LEU A 117 1.57 -6.63 12.05
N GLN A 118 1.09 -5.88 13.05
CA GLN A 118 1.74 -5.87 14.37
C GLN A 118 1.71 -7.26 15.03
N PRO A 119 2.87 -7.75 15.52
CA PRO A 119 2.92 -8.93 16.37
C PRO A 119 2.14 -8.63 17.64
N LYS A 120 1.16 -9.49 17.94
CA LYS A 120 0.37 -9.41 19.17
C LYS A 120 0.74 -10.55 20.10
N THR A 121 0.44 -10.38 21.38
CA THR A 121 0.56 -11.50 22.32
C THR A 121 -0.39 -12.63 21.90
N PRO A 122 -0.11 -13.90 22.25
CA PRO A 122 -0.97 -15.02 21.84
C PRO A 122 -2.45 -14.86 22.26
N ALA A 123 -2.70 -14.20 23.41
CA ALA A 123 -4.04 -13.92 23.89
C ALA A 123 -4.76 -12.84 23.05
N GLU A 124 -4.07 -11.75 22.70
CA GLU A 124 -4.65 -10.71 21.85
C GLU A 124 -4.77 -11.17 20.39
N ALA A 125 -3.86 -12.03 19.92
CA ALA A 125 -3.95 -12.68 18.61
C ALA A 125 -5.19 -13.59 18.54
N ALA A 126 -5.54 -14.28 19.63
CA ALA A 126 -6.78 -15.07 19.70
C ALA A 126 -8.03 -14.19 19.59
N GLN A 127 -8.03 -12.98 20.16
CA GLN A 127 -9.16 -12.04 20.00
C GLN A 127 -9.24 -11.50 18.57
N ARG A 128 -8.12 -11.07 17.98
CA ARG A 128 -8.09 -10.61 16.59
C ARG A 128 -8.45 -11.72 15.60
N ALA A 129 -8.11 -12.97 15.89
CA ALA A 129 -8.54 -14.12 15.12
C ALA A 129 -10.07 -14.32 15.16
N LYS A 130 -10.72 -14.06 16.31
CA LYS A 130 -12.18 -14.07 16.44
C LYS A 130 -12.81 -12.95 15.61
N ASP A 131 -12.26 -11.74 15.65
CA ASP A 131 -12.75 -10.62 14.84
C ASP A 131 -12.64 -10.93 13.34
N SER A 132 -11.47 -11.42 12.91
CA SER A 132 -11.22 -11.82 11.52
C SER A 132 -12.14 -12.96 11.08
N ALA A 133 -12.44 -13.89 11.98
CA ALA A 133 -13.39 -14.97 11.75
C ALA A 133 -14.82 -14.44 11.54
N GLN A 134 -15.27 -13.49 12.37
CA GLN A 134 -16.58 -12.85 12.19
C GLN A 134 -16.67 -12.12 10.85
N ASP A 135 -15.62 -11.38 10.47
CA ASP A 135 -15.57 -10.70 9.18
C ASP A 135 -15.68 -11.67 8.00
N ILE A 136 -15.02 -12.84 8.06
CA ILE A 136 -15.14 -13.89 7.02
C ILE A 136 -16.60 -14.39 6.88
N LEU A 137 -17.39 -14.44 7.96
CA LEU A 137 -18.80 -14.81 7.88
C LEU A 137 -19.64 -13.75 7.13
N THR A 138 -19.25 -12.48 7.21
CA THR A 138 -19.97 -11.40 6.51
C THR A 138 -19.85 -11.47 4.99
N VAL A 139 -18.83 -12.17 4.48
CA VAL A 139 -18.58 -12.38 3.04
C VAL A 139 -19.76 -13.04 2.33
N LYS A 140 -20.63 -13.78 3.05
CA LYS A 140 -21.85 -14.35 2.48
C LYS A 140 -22.72 -13.29 1.79
N THR A 141 -22.84 -12.11 2.41
CA THR A 141 -23.64 -11.01 1.84
C THR A 141 -23.07 -10.50 0.51
N LEU A 142 -21.76 -10.60 0.31
CA LEU A 142 -21.07 -10.21 -0.91
C LEU A 142 -21.20 -11.29 -1.99
N ILE A 143 -21.19 -12.57 -1.60
CA ILE A 143 -21.46 -13.71 -2.49
C ILE A 143 -22.88 -13.61 -3.06
N ASP A 144 -23.87 -13.30 -2.20
CA ASP A 144 -25.28 -13.18 -2.59
C ASP A 144 -25.50 -12.02 -3.57
N LYS A 145 -24.78 -10.91 -3.36
CA LYS A 145 -24.76 -9.76 -4.28
C LYS A 145 -23.93 -10.00 -5.54
N LYS A 146 -23.27 -11.17 -5.67
CA LYS A 146 -22.33 -11.50 -6.77
C LYS A 146 -21.22 -10.45 -6.93
N ALA A 147 -20.80 -9.86 -5.81
CA ALA A 147 -19.81 -8.80 -5.74
C ALA A 147 -18.38 -9.38 -5.69
N TRP A 148 -18.01 -10.18 -6.70
CA TRP A 148 -16.81 -11.04 -6.70
C TRP A 148 -15.48 -10.34 -6.34
N PRO A 149 -15.18 -9.14 -6.85
CA PRO A 149 -13.94 -8.46 -6.45
C PRO A 149 -13.90 -8.11 -4.96
N TYR A 150 -15.06 -7.75 -4.40
CA TYR A 150 -15.18 -7.43 -2.97
C TYR A 150 -15.07 -8.70 -2.11
N VAL A 151 -15.67 -9.81 -2.57
CA VAL A 151 -15.49 -11.13 -1.94
C VAL A 151 -14.01 -11.47 -1.83
N GLN A 152 -13.26 -11.37 -2.93
CA GLN A 152 -11.82 -11.69 -2.94
C GLN A 152 -11.00 -10.75 -2.08
N ASN A 153 -11.21 -9.44 -2.21
CA ASN A 153 -10.41 -8.46 -1.49
C ASN A 153 -10.62 -8.54 0.02
N ASP A 154 -11.87 -8.68 0.46
CA ASP A 154 -12.19 -8.79 1.88
C ASP A 154 -11.69 -10.13 2.44
N LEU A 155 -11.99 -11.24 1.76
CA LEU A 155 -11.52 -12.57 2.16
C LEU A 155 -9.99 -12.63 2.25
N ARG A 156 -9.24 -12.10 1.29
CA ARG A 156 -7.76 -12.09 1.34
C ARG A 156 -7.25 -11.22 2.48
N SER A 157 -7.80 -10.02 2.65
CA SER A 157 -7.40 -9.11 3.71
C SER A 157 -7.59 -9.76 5.10
N LYS A 158 -8.76 -10.35 5.36
CA LYS A 158 -9.08 -11.00 6.64
C LYS A 158 -8.34 -12.33 6.84
N ALA A 159 -8.19 -13.13 5.78
CA ALA A 159 -7.46 -14.39 5.84
C ALA A 159 -5.97 -14.20 6.13
N GLU A 160 -5.35 -13.11 5.66
CA GLU A 160 -3.94 -12.81 5.97
C GLU A 160 -3.72 -12.51 7.46
N TYR A 161 -4.60 -11.72 8.09
CA TYR A 161 -4.58 -11.51 9.54
C TYR A 161 -4.77 -12.83 10.29
N LEU A 162 -5.78 -13.61 9.91
CA LEU A 162 -6.05 -14.90 10.52
C LEU A 162 -4.85 -15.85 10.41
N ARG A 163 -4.18 -15.90 9.24
CA ARG A 163 -3.02 -16.77 9.02
C ARG A 163 -1.85 -16.41 9.93
N TYR A 164 -1.61 -15.12 10.10
CA TYR A 164 -0.56 -14.62 10.97
C TYR A 164 -0.86 -14.92 12.45
N ASP A 165 -2.09 -14.69 12.87
CA ASP A 165 -2.52 -14.92 14.25
C ASP A 165 -2.54 -16.41 14.62
N LEU A 166 -3.08 -17.26 13.74
CA LEU A 166 -3.07 -18.71 13.93
C LEU A 166 -1.64 -19.24 14.07
N LYS A 167 -0.69 -18.76 13.25
CA LYS A 167 0.72 -19.15 13.39
C LYS A 167 1.30 -18.78 14.77
N THR A 168 0.94 -17.61 15.28
CA THR A 168 1.38 -17.13 16.60
C THR A 168 0.77 -17.99 17.72
N ILE A 169 -0.54 -18.27 17.65
CA ILE A 169 -1.26 -19.10 18.61
C ILE A 169 -0.72 -20.54 18.61
N ILE A 170 -0.58 -21.17 17.43
CA ILE A 170 -0.01 -22.53 17.28
C ILE A 170 1.40 -22.58 17.89
N SER A 171 2.19 -21.53 17.71
CA SER A 171 3.56 -21.50 18.25
C SER A 171 3.58 -21.48 19.78
N ALA A 172 2.56 -20.89 20.42
CA ALA A 172 2.43 -20.78 21.87
C ALA A 172 1.80 -22.01 22.57
N LYS A 173 1.04 -22.83 21.85
CA LYS A 173 0.34 -24.03 22.39
C LYS A 173 1.31 -25.19 22.76
N PRO A 174 0.91 -26.18 23.59
CA PRO A 174 1.74 -27.35 23.88
C PRO A 174 1.86 -28.30 22.67
N LYS A 175 2.94 -29.10 22.61
CA LYS A 175 3.30 -29.93 21.44
C LYS A 175 2.18 -30.85 20.94
N ASP A 176 1.38 -31.38 21.85
CA ASP A 176 0.30 -32.33 21.53
C ASP A 176 -0.88 -31.66 20.80
N GLU A 177 -1.18 -30.41 21.15
CA GLU A 177 -2.23 -29.60 20.51
C GLU A 177 -1.73 -28.92 19.22
N LYS A 178 -0.41 -28.71 19.07
CA LYS A 178 0.15 -28.04 17.88
C LYS A 178 -0.17 -28.75 16.58
N LYS A 179 -0.08 -30.08 16.56
CA LYS A 179 -0.29 -30.87 15.33
C LYS A 179 -1.73 -30.79 14.85
N SER A 180 -2.68 -31.03 15.74
CA SER A 180 -4.11 -30.98 15.42
C SER A 180 -4.56 -29.58 15.02
N LEU A 181 -4.12 -28.53 15.73
CA LEU A 181 -4.47 -27.15 15.38
C LEU A 181 -3.86 -26.73 14.04
N LYS A 182 -2.63 -27.19 13.74
CA LYS A 182 -2.00 -26.97 12.45
C LYS A 182 -2.77 -27.64 11.31
N GLU A 183 -3.15 -28.90 11.44
CA GLU A 183 -3.91 -29.61 10.42
C GLU A 183 -5.27 -28.95 10.14
N LEU A 184 -5.98 -28.53 11.20
CA LEU A 184 -7.23 -27.77 11.06
C LEU A 184 -7.01 -26.42 10.38
N SER A 185 -5.95 -25.71 10.76
CA SER A 185 -5.57 -24.45 10.12
C SER A 185 -5.24 -24.64 8.63
N ASP A 186 -4.49 -25.68 8.28
CA ASP A 186 -4.11 -25.97 6.90
C ASP A 186 -5.36 -26.30 6.06
N LYS A 187 -6.29 -27.09 6.60
CA LYS A 187 -7.59 -27.40 5.96
C LYS A 187 -8.45 -26.14 5.79
N LEU A 188 -8.52 -25.27 6.79
CA LEU A 188 -9.23 -23.99 6.71
C LEU A 188 -8.70 -23.14 5.56
N PHE A 189 -7.38 -23.01 5.41
CA PHE A 189 -6.80 -22.22 4.31
C PHE A 189 -6.97 -22.87 2.94
N GLN A 190 -7.02 -24.20 2.85
CA GLN A 190 -7.38 -24.89 1.60
C GLN A 190 -8.81 -24.55 1.17
N ASN A 191 -9.76 -24.53 2.11
CA ASN A 191 -11.15 -24.14 1.85
C ASN A 191 -11.26 -22.67 1.44
N ILE A 192 -10.58 -21.76 2.16
CA ILE A 192 -10.53 -20.32 1.83
C ILE A 192 -9.94 -20.10 0.44
N ASN A 193 -8.87 -20.80 0.07
CA ASN A 193 -8.28 -20.71 -1.28
C ASN A 193 -9.24 -21.22 -2.36
N SER A 194 -10.00 -22.27 -2.06
CA SER A 194 -11.01 -22.82 -2.98
C SER A 194 -12.19 -21.85 -3.15
N LEU A 195 -12.59 -21.17 -2.06
CA LEU A 195 -13.59 -20.10 -2.10
C LEU A 195 -13.09 -18.88 -2.90
N ASP A 196 -11.83 -18.46 -2.73
CA ASP A 196 -11.22 -17.39 -3.52
C ASP A 196 -11.17 -17.74 -5.02
N TYR A 197 -10.88 -19.00 -5.34
CA TYR A 197 -10.91 -19.53 -6.70
C TYR A 197 -12.32 -19.55 -7.27
N ALA A 198 -13.32 -20.00 -6.52
CA ALA A 198 -14.73 -19.94 -6.92
C ALA A 198 -15.20 -18.50 -7.16
N ALA A 199 -14.75 -17.55 -6.34
CA ALA A 199 -15.01 -16.12 -6.57
C ALA A 199 -14.30 -15.62 -7.84
N LYS A 200 -13.12 -16.15 -8.18
CA LYS A 200 -12.38 -15.83 -9.41
C LYS A 200 -13.12 -16.32 -10.66
N THR A 201 -13.64 -17.55 -10.62
CA THR A 201 -14.44 -18.15 -11.70
C THR A 201 -15.88 -17.65 -11.72
N LYS A 202 -16.29 -16.85 -10.71
CA LYS A 202 -17.63 -16.28 -10.55
C LYS A 202 -18.72 -17.35 -10.42
N SER A 203 -18.35 -18.50 -9.86
CA SER A 203 -19.24 -19.65 -9.69
C SER A 203 -19.98 -19.55 -8.35
N THR A 204 -21.26 -19.20 -8.40
CA THR A 204 -22.13 -19.19 -7.19
C THR A 204 -22.25 -20.54 -6.50
N PRO A 205 -22.50 -21.68 -7.19
CA PRO A 205 -22.68 -22.94 -6.49
C PRO A 205 -21.39 -23.42 -5.81
N GLU A 206 -20.23 -23.20 -6.45
CA GLU A 206 -18.94 -23.53 -5.84
C GLU A 206 -18.63 -22.59 -4.67
N ALA A 207 -18.90 -21.29 -4.81
CA ALA A 207 -18.66 -20.33 -3.73
C ALA A 207 -19.52 -20.63 -2.50
N GLU A 208 -20.80 -20.99 -2.66
CA GLU A 208 -21.66 -21.36 -1.53
C GLU A 208 -21.21 -22.66 -0.85
N LYS A 209 -20.79 -23.65 -1.64
CA LYS A 209 -20.22 -24.91 -1.13
C LYS A 209 -18.97 -24.63 -0.28
N TYR A 210 -17.97 -23.97 -0.86
CA TYR A 210 -16.71 -23.70 -0.16
C TYR A 210 -16.89 -22.72 1.00
N TYR A 211 -17.87 -21.82 0.93
CA TYR A 211 -18.26 -20.99 2.06
C TYR A 211 -18.75 -21.85 3.24
N ALA A 212 -19.68 -22.78 3.00
CA ALA A 212 -20.17 -23.67 4.06
C ALA A 212 -19.04 -24.52 4.69
N GLU A 213 -18.14 -25.07 3.87
CA GLU A 213 -16.95 -25.81 4.33
C GLU A 213 -15.99 -24.92 5.14
N THR A 214 -15.82 -23.66 4.72
CA THR A 214 -15.02 -22.66 5.44
C THR A 214 -15.64 -22.35 6.80
N VAL A 215 -16.96 -22.11 6.87
CA VAL A 215 -17.65 -21.85 8.15
C VAL A 215 -17.51 -23.02 9.11
N ALA A 216 -17.67 -24.26 8.65
CA ALA A 216 -17.53 -25.45 9.47
C ALA A 216 -16.11 -25.56 10.06
N THR A 217 -15.08 -25.48 9.21
CA THR A 217 -13.67 -25.56 9.65
C THR A 217 -13.26 -24.38 10.53
N LEU A 218 -13.80 -23.19 10.28
CA LEU A 218 -13.53 -21.99 11.07
C LEU A 218 -14.12 -22.12 12.48
N ASN A 219 -15.33 -22.67 12.63
CA ASN A 219 -15.90 -22.98 13.94
C ASN A 219 -15.08 -24.03 14.71
N GLU A 220 -14.58 -25.07 14.04
CA GLU A 220 -13.67 -26.06 14.64
C GLU A 220 -12.37 -25.41 15.15
N VAL A 221 -11.78 -24.50 14.37
CA VAL A 221 -10.57 -23.76 14.76
C VAL A 221 -10.85 -22.84 15.95
N LEU A 222 -11.96 -22.09 15.93
CA LEU A 222 -12.34 -21.21 17.04
C LEU A 222 -12.55 -21.98 18.34
N ALA A 223 -13.14 -23.18 18.27
CA ALA A 223 -13.34 -24.06 19.43
C ALA A 223 -12.03 -24.58 20.06
N LYS A 224 -10.89 -24.51 19.34
CA LYS A 224 -9.57 -24.89 19.87
C LYS A 224 -8.77 -23.70 20.42
N ILE A 225 -9.19 -22.48 20.10
CA ILE A 225 -8.52 -21.23 20.46
C ILE A 225 -9.23 -20.54 21.63
N GLY A 226 -10.56 -20.65 21.70
CA GLY A 226 -11.37 -20.24 22.86
C GLY A 226 -11.27 -21.23 24.01
#